data_AF-A0A8B6E929-F1
#
_entry.id   AF-A0A8B6E929-F1
#
_cell.length_a   1.000
_cell.length_b   1.000
_cell.length_c   1.000
_cell.angle_alpha   90.00
_cell.angle_beta   90.00
_cell.angle_gamma   90.00
#
_symmetry.space_group_name_H-M   'P 1'
#
loop_
_entity.id
_entity.type
_entity.pdbx_description
1 polymer ?
#
loop_
_entity_poly.entity_id
_entity_poly.type
_entity_poly.pdbx_seq_one_letter_code
_entity_poly.pdbx_strand_id
1 'polypeptide(L)'
;MDPREQERYETLKQMYESKSVSECFASLHLKLEGDVETLRTEVKVLRDNVENLESHAKLMEDSIKDVHNTLLPDIEEKISTEEKERLKLEYWGRKWNLVISGVRGSPLTEMPKATDVYVRSFFEKNLEITKERIEKMLFQAVHRLPGKESDKEKRKIIVRFNSLIDRDDVLAAGMKLKRGSGYSVVPDVPPSVAKQRFNLLNEIFRRALPSSEQRNVHLVYIKDIRLLC
;
A
#
# COMPACT_ATOMS: atom_id res chain seq x y z
N MET A 1 -6.33 -64.40 18.88
CA MET A 1 -5.34 -64.56 17.81
C MET A 1 -5.82 -63.74 16.63
N ASP A 2 -4.92 -62.99 15.96
CA ASP A 2 -5.25 -62.33 14.69
C ASP A 2 -5.69 -63.41 13.68
N PRO A 3 -6.80 -63.23 12.93
CA PRO A 3 -7.22 -64.18 11.90
C PRO A 3 -6.09 -64.64 10.96
N ARG A 4 -5.12 -63.77 10.65
CA ARG A 4 -3.96 -64.10 9.79
C ARG A 4 -2.91 -64.95 10.51
N GLU A 5 -2.78 -64.80 11.82
CA GLU A 5 -1.89 -65.64 12.64
C GLU A 5 -2.47 -67.05 12.82
N GLN A 6 -3.80 -67.14 12.93
CA GLN A 6 -4.51 -68.42 13.04
C GLN A 6 -4.40 -69.23 11.74
N GLU A 7 -4.56 -68.58 10.59
CA GLU A 7 -4.36 -69.18 9.27
C GLU A 7 -2.91 -69.64 9.03
N ARG A 8 -1.92 -68.85 9.46
CA ARG A 8 -0.49 -69.24 9.43
C ARG A 8 -0.20 -70.46 10.29
N TYR A 9 -0.79 -70.53 11.47
CA TYR A 9 -0.62 -71.65 12.40
C TYR A 9 -1.21 -72.95 11.85
N GLU A 10 -2.42 -72.89 11.29
CA GLU A 10 -3.07 -74.06 10.68
C GLU A 10 -2.31 -74.56 9.43
N THR A 11 -1.77 -73.65 8.62
CA THR A 11 -0.94 -73.99 7.45
C THR A 11 0.36 -74.68 7.88
N LEU A 12 1.02 -74.21 8.95
CA LEU A 12 2.22 -74.84 9.50
C LEU A 12 1.95 -76.24 10.06
N LYS A 13 0.79 -76.42 10.71
CA LYS A 13 0.37 -77.71 11.27
C LYS A 13 0.12 -78.75 10.17
N GLN A 14 -0.58 -78.38 9.09
CA GLN A 14 -0.80 -79.28 7.93
C GLN A 14 0.49 -79.66 7.19
N MET A 15 1.48 -78.75 7.14
CA MET A 15 2.79 -79.04 6.53
C MET A 15 3.62 -80.02 7.37
N TYR A 16 3.49 -79.99 8.69
CA TYR A 16 4.22 -80.88 9.61
C TYR A 16 3.65 -82.31 9.62
N GLU A 17 2.35 -82.47 9.38
CA GLU A 17 1.66 -83.77 9.41
C GLU A 17 1.78 -84.57 8.08
N SER A 18 2.18 -83.94 6.96
CA SER A 18 2.12 -84.54 5.62
C SER A 18 3.46 -84.64 4.84
N LYS A 19 4.55 -84.07 5.36
CA LYS A 19 5.86 -84.02 4.68
C LYS A 19 7.03 -84.33 5.63
N SER A 20 8.17 -84.75 5.09
CA SER A 20 9.38 -84.91 5.90
C SER A 20 9.77 -83.55 6.52
N VAL A 21 10.23 -83.54 7.78
CA VAL A 21 10.63 -82.31 8.49
C VAL A 21 11.60 -81.47 7.64
N SER A 22 12.49 -82.12 6.88
CA SER A 22 13.40 -81.48 5.93
C SER A 22 12.71 -80.71 4.80
N GLU A 23 11.59 -81.20 4.24
CA GLU A 23 10.81 -80.47 3.22
C GLU A 23 10.10 -79.25 3.79
N CYS A 24 9.64 -79.34 5.04
CA CYS A 24 9.01 -78.21 5.73
C CYS A 24 10.03 -77.09 6.00
N PHE A 25 11.23 -77.45 6.48
CA PHE A 25 12.34 -76.50 6.63
C PHE A 25 12.78 -75.89 5.30
N ALA A 26 12.90 -76.68 4.22
CA ALA A 26 13.27 -76.16 2.90
C ALA A 26 12.24 -75.16 2.35
N SER A 27 10.94 -75.45 2.49
CA SER A 27 9.88 -74.53 2.07
C SER A 27 9.85 -73.25 2.90
N LEU A 28 10.11 -73.32 4.21
CA LEU A 28 10.20 -72.14 5.07
C LEU A 28 11.42 -71.29 4.71
N HIS A 29 12.56 -71.93 4.45
CA HIS A 29 13.79 -71.25 4.06
C HIS A 29 13.63 -70.50 2.74
N LEU A 30 13.01 -71.13 1.73
CA LEU A 30 12.71 -70.48 0.44
C LEU A 30 11.74 -69.30 0.59
N LYS A 31 10.73 -69.40 1.47
CA LYS A 31 9.82 -68.28 1.77
C LYS A 31 10.55 -67.14 2.47
N LEU A 32 11.37 -67.44 3.47
CA LEU A 32 12.17 -66.44 4.17
C LEU A 32 13.17 -65.73 3.23
N GLU A 33 13.82 -66.46 2.33
CA GLU A 33 14.69 -65.86 1.31
C GLU A 33 13.91 -64.93 0.37
N GLY A 34 12.71 -65.33 -0.07
CA GLY A 34 11.84 -64.48 -0.90
C GLY A 34 11.38 -63.21 -0.17
N ASP A 35 11.00 -63.32 1.10
CA ASP A 35 10.61 -62.17 1.93
C ASP A 35 11.80 -61.23 2.17
N VAL A 36 13.00 -61.77 2.44
CA VAL A 36 14.23 -60.99 2.61
C VAL A 36 14.61 -60.25 1.34
N GLU A 37 14.49 -60.89 0.18
CA GLU A 37 14.80 -60.23 -1.10
C GLU A 37 13.78 -59.14 -1.42
N THR A 38 12.49 -59.39 -1.15
CA THR A 38 11.44 -58.37 -1.31
C THR A 38 11.72 -57.16 -0.42
N LEU A 39 12.01 -57.38 0.87
CA LEU A 39 12.37 -56.32 1.81
C LEU A 39 13.62 -55.55 1.36
N ARG A 40 14.64 -56.22 0.82
CA ARG A 40 15.83 -55.55 0.27
C ARG A 40 15.49 -54.62 -0.88
N THR A 41 14.62 -55.07 -1.80
CA THR A 41 14.18 -54.24 -2.93
C THR A 41 13.38 -53.02 -2.45
N GLU A 42 12.46 -53.20 -1.50
CA GLU A 42 11.67 -52.10 -0.94
C GLU A 42 12.55 -51.10 -0.19
N VAL A 43 13.50 -51.56 0.63
CA VAL A 43 14.46 -50.68 1.35
C VAL A 43 15.30 -49.88 0.36
N LYS A 44 15.71 -50.49 -0.76
CA LYS A 44 16.45 -49.78 -1.81
C LYS A 44 15.60 -48.68 -2.44
N VAL A 45 14.37 -48.98 -2.85
CA VAL A 45 13.44 -48.00 -3.42
C VAL A 45 13.16 -46.85 -2.44
N LEU A 46 12.96 -47.17 -1.15
CA LEU A 46 12.75 -46.15 -0.12
C LEU A 46 13.98 -45.26 0.05
N ARG A 47 15.19 -45.83 0.03
CA ARG A 47 16.42 -45.02 0.09
C ARG A 47 16.52 -44.07 -1.09
N ASP A 48 16.32 -44.57 -2.31
CA ASP A 48 16.39 -43.74 -3.52
C ASP A 48 15.34 -42.61 -3.47
N ASN A 49 14.14 -42.89 -2.95
CA ASN A 49 13.10 -41.87 -2.75
C ASN A 49 13.48 -40.82 -1.70
N VAL A 50 14.10 -41.22 -0.59
CA VAL A 50 14.57 -40.29 0.45
C VAL A 50 15.64 -39.36 -0.11
N GLU A 51 16.63 -39.90 -0.84
CA GLU A 51 17.68 -39.10 -1.48
C GLU A 51 17.12 -38.08 -2.49
N ASN A 52 16.11 -38.47 -3.26
CA ASN A 52 15.39 -37.58 -4.17
C ASN A 52 14.63 -36.48 -3.43
N LEU A 53 13.94 -36.81 -2.33
CA LEU A 53 13.22 -35.84 -1.51
C LEU A 53 14.16 -34.84 -0.83
N GLU A 54 15.31 -35.29 -0.34
CA GLU A 54 16.35 -34.42 0.23
C GLU A 54 16.90 -33.45 -0.83
N SER A 55 17.12 -33.94 -2.05
CA SER A 55 17.56 -33.11 -3.17
C SER A 55 16.53 -32.04 -3.53
N HIS A 56 15.24 -32.41 -3.60
CA HIS A 56 14.15 -31.46 -3.83
C HIS A 56 14.00 -30.45 -2.69
N ALA A 57 14.12 -30.90 -1.43
CA ALA A 57 14.04 -30.02 -0.27
C ALA A 57 15.15 -28.96 -0.31
N LYS A 58 16.37 -29.34 -0.70
CA LYS A 58 17.49 -28.41 -0.86
C LYS A 58 17.26 -27.39 -1.97
N LEU A 59 16.80 -27.82 -3.14
CA LEU A 59 16.45 -26.91 -4.25
C LEU A 59 15.34 -25.93 -3.85
N MET A 60 14.36 -26.39 -3.09
CA MET A 60 13.28 -25.55 -2.59
C MET A 60 13.81 -24.55 -1.56
N GLU A 61 14.70 -24.96 -0.66
CA GLU A 61 15.35 -24.07 0.31
C GLU A 61 16.16 -22.97 -0.39
N ASP A 62 16.94 -23.33 -1.41
CA ASP A 62 17.70 -22.37 -2.21
C ASP A 62 16.77 -21.40 -2.94
N SER A 63 15.67 -21.90 -3.53
CA SER A 63 14.65 -21.06 -4.17
C SER A 63 13.98 -20.09 -3.17
N ILE A 64 13.69 -20.55 -1.95
CA ILE A 64 13.13 -19.71 -0.89
C ILE A 64 14.13 -18.61 -0.50
N LYS A 65 15.41 -18.95 -0.39
CA LYS A 65 16.47 -17.97 -0.09
C LYS A 65 16.59 -16.92 -1.19
N ASP A 66 16.56 -17.32 -2.45
CA ASP A 66 16.63 -16.38 -3.58
C ASP A 66 15.42 -15.43 -3.60
N VAL A 67 14.22 -15.96 -3.38
CA VAL A 67 13.01 -15.13 -3.27
C VAL A 67 13.14 -14.14 -2.12
N HIS A 68 13.55 -14.61 -0.94
CA HIS A 68 13.55 -13.79 0.26
C HIS A 68 14.68 -12.76 0.29
N ASN A 69 15.87 -13.12 -0.19
CA ASN A 69 17.06 -12.29 -0.06
C ASN A 69 17.30 -11.41 -1.28
N THR A 70 16.71 -11.73 -2.43
CA THR A 70 16.99 -11.00 -3.68
C THR A 70 15.72 -10.41 -4.27
N LEU A 71 14.69 -11.21 -4.52
CA LEU A 71 13.49 -10.72 -5.22
C LEU A 71 12.64 -9.80 -4.34
N LEU A 72 12.42 -10.14 -3.07
CA LEU A 72 11.62 -9.29 -2.18
C LEU A 72 12.24 -7.89 -1.99
N PRO A 73 13.54 -7.75 -1.63
CA PRO A 73 14.14 -6.43 -1.48
C PRO A 73 14.13 -5.59 -2.77
N ASP A 74 14.40 -6.21 -3.93
CA ASP A 74 14.36 -5.51 -5.23
C ASP A 74 12.95 -5.00 -5.57
N ILE A 75 11.91 -5.81 -5.29
CA ILE A 75 10.52 -5.39 -5.47
C ILE A 75 10.16 -4.25 -4.51
N GLU A 76 10.55 -4.34 -3.24
CA GLU A 76 10.31 -3.28 -2.25
C GLU A 76 10.98 -1.96 -2.65
N GLU A 77 12.22 -2.03 -3.16
CA GLU A 77 12.95 -0.85 -3.65
C GLU A 77 12.26 -0.23 -4.87
N LYS A 78 11.83 -1.04 -5.83
CA LYS A 78 11.09 -0.59 -7.02
C LYS A 78 9.77 0.07 -6.63
N ILE A 79 8.99 -0.55 -5.75
CA ILE A 79 7.73 0.03 -5.23
C ILE A 79 8.02 1.38 -4.56
N SER A 80 9.03 1.45 -3.70
CA SER A 80 9.39 2.71 -3.01
C SER A 80 9.77 3.81 -4.00
N THR A 81 10.50 3.46 -5.07
CA THR A 81 10.93 4.40 -6.10
C THR A 81 9.74 4.90 -6.91
N GLU A 82 8.87 4.00 -7.37
CA GLU A 82 7.65 4.35 -8.12
C GLU A 82 6.69 5.19 -7.27
N GLU A 83 6.55 4.90 -5.97
CA GLU A 83 5.72 5.70 -5.08
C GLU A 83 6.24 7.14 -4.94
N LYS A 84 7.56 7.33 -4.83
CA LYS A 84 8.20 8.65 -4.78
C LYS A 84 8.01 9.40 -6.09
N GLU A 85 8.17 8.74 -7.24
CA GLU A 85 7.97 9.36 -8.55
C GLU A 85 6.52 9.74 -8.78
N ARG A 86 5.58 8.84 -8.48
CA ARG A 86 4.14 9.12 -8.55
C ARG A 86 3.78 10.33 -7.69
N LEU A 87 4.30 10.39 -6.46
CA LEU A 87 4.06 11.52 -5.56
C LEU A 87 4.61 12.83 -6.12
N LYS A 88 5.81 12.80 -6.69
CA LYS A 88 6.44 13.96 -7.34
C LYS A 88 5.59 14.44 -8.51
N LEU A 89 5.17 13.54 -9.40
CA LEU A 89 4.33 13.86 -10.55
C LEU A 89 2.98 14.43 -10.12
N GLU A 90 2.34 13.84 -9.10
CA GLU A 90 1.07 14.33 -8.57
C GLU A 90 1.21 15.73 -7.98
N TYR A 91 2.28 15.97 -7.20
CA TYR A 91 2.57 17.30 -6.66
C TYR A 91 2.79 18.33 -7.77
N TRP A 92 3.57 18.00 -8.80
CA TRP A 92 3.78 18.87 -9.95
C TRP A 92 2.48 19.13 -10.71
N GLY A 93 1.64 18.11 -10.91
CA GLY A 93 0.34 18.24 -11.57
C GLY A 93 -0.64 19.14 -10.82
N ARG A 94 -0.53 19.22 -9.48
CA ARG A 94 -1.37 20.04 -8.60
C ARG A 94 -0.78 21.42 -8.28
N LYS A 95 0.46 21.71 -8.69
CA LYS A 95 1.19 22.96 -8.37
C LYS A 95 0.43 24.25 -8.75
N TRP A 96 -0.38 24.20 -9.79
CA TRP A 96 -1.19 25.33 -10.26
C TRP A 96 -2.58 25.40 -9.64
N ASN A 97 -2.92 24.49 -8.73
CA ASN A 97 -4.23 24.39 -8.14
C ASN A 97 -4.26 25.07 -6.76
N LEU A 98 -5.36 25.77 -6.47
CA LEU A 98 -5.74 26.17 -5.12
C LEU A 98 -7.08 25.54 -4.75
N VAL A 99 -7.23 25.25 -3.45
CA VAL A 99 -8.49 24.82 -2.86
C VAL A 99 -9.03 25.97 -2.01
N ILE A 100 -10.24 26.42 -2.34
CA ILE A 100 -10.95 27.49 -1.65
C ILE A 100 -12.11 26.86 -0.88
N SER A 101 -12.22 27.17 0.42
CA SER A 101 -13.31 26.72 1.29
C SER A 101 -14.17 27.90 1.76
N GLY A 102 -15.44 27.65 2.06
CA GLY A 102 -16.35 28.64 2.64
C GLY A 102 -17.19 29.44 1.65
N VAL A 103 -16.90 29.35 0.35
CA VAL A 103 -17.68 30.03 -0.70
C VAL A 103 -19.02 29.30 -0.89
N ARG A 104 -20.11 30.00 -0.54
CA ARG A 104 -21.48 29.49 -0.72
C ARG A 104 -21.85 29.40 -2.20
N GLY A 105 -22.72 28.46 -2.54
CA GLY A 105 -23.29 28.31 -3.88
C GLY A 105 -24.40 27.27 -3.90
N SER A 106 -24.71 26.74 -5.09
CA SER A 106 -25.76 25.73 -5.30
C SER A 106 -25.19 24.46 -5.93
N PRO A 107 -24.34 23.70 -5.21
CA PRO A 107 -23.37 22.75 -5.77
C PRO A 107 -23.93 21.50 -6.43
N LEU A 108 -25.26 21.31 -6.41
CA LEU A 108 -25.95 20.21 -7.09
C LEU A 108 -26.35 20.56 -8.52
N THR A 109 -26.55 21.84 -8.82
CA THR A 109 -26.99 22.35 -10.13
C THR A 109 -26.01 23.37 -10.72
N GLU A 110 -24.99 23.75 -9.95
CA GLU A 110 -24.02 24.76 -10.33
C GLU A 110 -23.08 24.25 -11.43
N MET A 111 -23.14 24.90 -12.58
CA MET A 111 -22.20 24.67 -13.68
C MET A 111 -20.84 25.31 -13.38
N PRO A 112 -19.73 24.80 -13.97
CA PRO A 112 -18.39 25.36 -13.79
C PRO A 112 -18.29 26.87 -14.04
N LYS A 113 -19.03 27.40 -15.02
CA LYS A 113 -19.09 28.84 -15.33
C LYS A 113 -19.68 29.68 -14.19
N ALA A 114 -20.68 29.15 -13.47
CA ALA A 114 -21.23 29.85 -12.31
C ALA A 114 -20.24 29.83 -11.14
N THR A 115 -19.53 28.71 -10.94
CA THR A 115 -18.45 28.61 -9.94
C THR A 115 -17.34 29.62 -10.19
N ASP A 116 -16.96 29.86 -11.45
CA ASP A 116 -16.00 30.89 -11.82
C ASP A 116 -16.43 32.29 -11.34
N VAL A 117 -17.69 32.66 -11.56
CA VAL A 117 -18.24 33.95 -11.09
C VAL A 117 -18.17 34.07 -9.57
N TYR A 118 -18.50 33.00 -8.83
CA TYR A 118 -18.40 33.02 -7.37
C TYR A 118 -16.96 33.15 -6.88
N VAL A 119 -16.00 32.48 -7.53
CA VAL A 119 -14.57 32.59 -7.21
C VAL A 119 -14.07 34.00 -7.47
N ARG A 120 -14.40 34.59 -8.62
CA ARG A 120 -14.03 35.97 -8.96
C ARG A 120 -14.64 36.98 -7.99
N SER A 121 -15.92 36.82 -7.63
CA SER A 121 -16.55 37.66 -6.61
C SER A 121 -15.92 37.48 -5.23
N PHE A 122 -15.44 36.28 -4.89
CA PHE A 122 -14.71 36.02 -3.64
C PHE A 122 -13.35 36.73 -3.64
N PHE A 123 -12.62 36.71 -4.76
CA PHE A 123 -11.34 37.43 -4.89
C PHE A 123 -11.51 38.94 -4.70
N GLU A 124 -12.57 39.51 -5.26
CA GLU A 124 -12.86 40.94 -5.11
C GLU A 124 -13.26 41.29 -3.68
N LYS A 125 -14.24 40.58 -3.11
CA LYS A 125 -14.88 40.96 -1.82
C LYS A 125 -14.09 40.53 -0.59
N ASN A 126 -13.44 39.38 -0.65
CA ASN A 126 -12.82 38.76 0.52
C ASN A 126 -11.30 38.82 0.48
N LEU A 127 -10.69 38.84 -0.71
CA LEU A 127 -9.24 38.97 -0.87
C LEU A 127 -8.81 40.39 -1.26
N GLU A 128 -9.75 41.30 -1.50
CA GLU A 128 -9.50 42.70 -1.84
C GLU A 128 -8.59 42.87 -3.08
N ILE A 129 -8.68 41.93 -4.03
CA ILE A 129 -7.95 41.99 -5.29
C ILE A 129 -8.70 42.91 -6.24
N THR A 130 -7.98 43.79 -6.95
CA THR A 130 -8.60 44.74 -7.89
C THR A 130 -9.29 44.02 -9.04
N LYS A 131 -10.45 44.54 -9.48
CA LYS A 131 -11.23 43.97 -10.59
C LYS A 131 -10.40 43.79 -11.86
N GLU A 132 -9.62 44.80 -12.21
CA GLU A 132 -8.73 44.79 -13.38
C GLU A 132 -7.73 43.63 -13.34
N ARG A 133 -7.21 43.29 -12.15
CA ARG A 133 -6.29 42.17 -11.98
C ARG A 133 -7.04 40.84 -12.11
N ILE A 134 -8.22 40.72 -11.50
CA ILE A 134 -9.06 39.52 -11.57
C ILE A 134 -9.45 39.21 -13.02
N GLU A 135 -9.89 40.21 -13.79
CA GLU A 135 -10.28 40.04 -15.20
C GLU A 135 -9.14 39.52 -16.08
N LYS A 136 -7.89 39.90 -15.78
CA LYS A 136 -6.69 39.40 -16.47
C LYS A 136 -6.29 37.97 -16.04
N MET A 137 -6.79 37.48 -14.92
CA MET A 137 -6.48 36.11 -14.47
C MET A 137 -7.21 35.08 -15.33
N LEU A 138 -6.42 34.19 -15.93
CA LEU A 138 -6.91 33.07 -16.72
C LEU A 138 -6.91 31.78 -15.89
N PHE A 139 -8.07 31.15 -15.78
CA PHE A 139 -8.20 29.83 -15.16
C PHE A 139 -8.34 28.77 -16.24
N GLN A 140 -7.63 27.66 -16.03
CA GLN A 140 -7.76 26.49 -16.89
C GLN A 140 -9.02 25.68 -16.53
N ALA A 141 -9.33 25.59 -15.23
CA ALA A 141 -10.51 24.89 -14.74
C ALA A 141 -10.94 25.43 -13.37
N VAL A 142 -12.25 25.52 -13.16
CA VAL A 142 -12.85 25.88 -11.88
C VAL A 142 -14.04 24.98 -11.64
N HIS A 143 -14.04 24.24 -10.53
CA HIS A 143 -15.16 23.38 -10.18
C HIS A 143 -15.21 23.10 -8.69
N ARG A 144 -16.38 22.69 -8.19
CA ARG A 144 -16.53 22.22 -6.82
C ARG A 144 -16.07 20.78 -6.69
N LEU A 145 -15.34 20.50 -5.62
CA LEU A 145 -14.96 19.16 -5.24
C LEU A 145 -16.18 18.39 -4.72
N PRO A 146 -16.25 17.07 -4.96
CA PRO A 146 -17.27 16.24 -4.35
C PRO A 146 -17.15 16.31 -2.82
N GLY A 147 -18.29 16.43 -2.15
CA GLY A 147 -18.35 16.59 -0.70
C GLY A 147 -19.54 15.86 -0.11
N LYS A 148 -19.51 15.65 1.21
CA LYS A 148 -20.59 15.01 1.96
C LYS A 148 -21.90 15.77 1.82
N GLU A 149 -22.99 15.06 2.01
CA GLU A 149 -24.34 15.61 1.84
C GLU A 149 -24.67 16.73 2.84
N SER A 150 -24.04 16.71 4.02
CA SER A 150 -24.11 17.76 5.04
C SER A 150 -23.48 19.08 4.62
N ASP A 151 -22.50 19.07 3.72
CA ASP A 151 -21.76 20.26 3.25
C ASP A 151 -22.28 20.77 1.91
N LYS A 152 -23.56 20.47 1.60
CA LYS A 152 -24.17 20.79 0.30
C LYS A 152 -23.97 22.24 -0.10
N GLU A 153 -23.97 23.22 0.80
CA GLU A 153 -23.85 24.64 0.45
C GLU A 153 -22.41 25.19 0.44
N LYS A 154 -21.44 24.48 1.04
CA LYS A 154 -20.07 24.98 1.28
C LYS A 154 -18.99 24.04 0.78
N ARG A 155 -19.29 23.27 -0.27
CA ARG A 155 -18.29 22.40 -0.91
C ARG A 155 -17.07 23.22 -1.34
N LYS A 156 -15.89 22.65 -1.08
CA LYS A 156 -14.61 23.23 -1.48
C LYS A 156 -14.57 23.39 -2.99
N ILE A 157 -13.96 24.47 -3.46
CA ILE A 157 -13.74 24.75 -4.87
C ILE A 157 -12.28 24.49 -5.18
N ILE A 158 -11.98 23.82 -6.29
CA ILE A 158 -10.64 23.75 -6.83
C ILE A 158 -10.54 24.69 -8.04
N VAL A 159 -9.50 25.52 -8.04
CA VAL A 159 -9.21 26.51 -9.09
C VAL A 159 -7.83 26.18 -9.64
N ARG A 160 -7.75 25.87 -10.93
CA ARG A 160 -6.49 25.67 -11.65
C ARG A 160 -6.13 26.91 -12.43
N PHE A 161 -5.03 27.54 -12.06
CA PHE A 161 -4.52 28.75 -12.68
C PHE A 161 -3.69 28.42 -13.91
N ASN A 162 -3.71 29.29 -14.92
CA ASN A 162 -2.78 29.18 -16.04
C ASN A 162 -1.39 29.72 -15.65
N SER A 163 -1.35 30.79 -14.85
CA SER A 163 -0.11 31.42 -14.37
C SER A 163 0.18 31.02 -12.91
N LEU A 164 1.41 30.63 -12.64
CA LEU A 164 1.86 30.34 -11.27
C LEU A 164 1.92 31.63 -10.42
N ILE A 165 2.23 32.77 -11.05
CA ILE A 165 2.31 34.07 -10.38
C ILE A 165 0.92 34.46 -9.85
N ASP A 166 -0.12 34.34 -10.68
CA ASP A 166 -1.49 34.64 -10.26
C ASP A 166 -1.93 33.73 -9.10
N ARG A 167 -1.51 32.45 -9.15
CA ARG A 167 -1.77 31.47 -8.09
C ARG A 167 -1.11 31.87 -6.77
N ASP A 168 0.17 32.25 -6.82
CA ASP A 168 0.93 32.66 -5.65
C ASP A 168 0.43 33.99 -5.06
N ASP A 169 0.02 34.94 -5.91
CA ASP A 169 -0.60 36.21 -5.50
C ASP A 169 -1.90 35.97 -4.72
N VAL A 170 -2.80 35.14 -5.27
CA VAL A 170 -4.07 34.77 -4.61
C VAL A 170 -3.81 34.02 -3.31
N LEU A 171 -2.82 33.13 -3.28
CA LEU A 171 -2.44 32.42 -2.06
C LEU A 171 -1.93 33.38 -1.00
N ALA A 172 -1.08 34.35 -1.36
CA ALA A 172 -0.56 35.36 -0.44
C ALA A 172 -1.68 36.27 0.11
N ALA A 173 -2.65 36.64 -0.72
CA ALA A 173 -3.84 37.35 -0.25
C ALA A 173 -4.69 36.48 0.68
N GLY A 174 -4.86 35.20 0.36
CA GLY A 174 -5.56 34.22 1.18
C GLY A 174 -4.94 34.01 2.57
N MET A 175 -3.62 34.10 2.69
CA MET A 175 -2.90 34.02 3.97
C MET A 175 -3.21 35.21 4.91
N LYS A 176 -3.71 36.33 4.37
CA LYS A 176 -4.11 37.53 5.14
C LYS A 176 -5.56 37.47 5.64
N LEU A 177 -6.32 36.43 5.28
CA LEU A 177 -7.71 36.27 5.71
C LEU A 177 -7.81 36.20 7.24
N LYS A 178 -8.80 36.90 7.81
CA LYS A 178 -9.06 36.90 9.25
C LYS A 178 -9.45 35.49 9.72
N ARG A 179 -8.83 35.00 10.80
CA ARG A 179 -9.22 33.74 11.46
C ARG A 179 -10.68 33.84 11.92
N GLY A 180 -11.47 32.78 11.68
CA GLY A 180 -12.89 32.75 11.99
C GLY A 180 -13.81 33.36 10.93
N SER A 181 -13.27 33.89 9.82
CA SER A 181 -14.07 34.37 8.69
C SER A 181 -14.88 33.28 7.99
N GLY A 182 -14.56 32.01 8.24
CA GLY A 182 -15.19 30.85 7.59
C GLY A 182 -14.63 30.55 6.20
N TYR A 183 -13.68 31.35 5.71
CA TYR A 183 -13.01 31.16 4.43
C TYR A 183 -11.59 30.61 4.63
N SER A 184 -11.13 29.83 3.66
CA SER A 184 -9.72 29.44 3.57
C SER A 184 -9.29 29.26 2.12
N VAL A 185 -8.04 29.63 1.85
CA VAL A 185 -7.37 29.39 0.57
C VAL A 185 -6.11 28.61 0.89
N VAL A 186 -5.99 27.41 0.34
CA VAL A 186 -4.85 26.52 0.59
C VAL A 186 -4.34 25.93 -0.72
N PRO A 187 -3.04 25.61 -0.81
CA PRO A 187 -2.52 24.87 -1.95
C PRO A 187 -3.16 23.48 -2.01
N ASP A 188 -3.48 23.03 -3.22
CA ASP A 188 -3.86 21.64 -3.46
C ASP A 188 -2.60 20.77 -3.39
N VAL A 189 -2.55 19.87 -2.41
CA VAL A 189 -1.41 18.97 -2.20
C VAL A 189 -1.90 17.53 -2.15
N PRO A 190 -1.08 16.55 -2.58
CA PRO A 190 -1.43 15.15 -2.48
C PRO A 190 -1.86 14.74 -1.06
N PRO A 191 -2.83 13.82 -0.89
CA PRO A 191 -3.33 13.42 0.42
C PRO A 191 -2.25 12.91 1.38
N SER A 192 -1.24 12.20 0.88
CA SER A 192 -0.10 11.71 1.65
C SER A 192 0.70 12.88 2.26
N VAL A 193 1.00 13.91 1.45
CA VAL A 193 1.68 15.14 1.91
C VAL A 193 0.80 15.93 2.86
N ALA A 194 -0.50 16.02 2.59
CA ALA A 194 -1.44 16.68 3.49
C ALA A 194 -1.45 16.01 4.88
N LYS A 195 -1.46 14.67 4.93
CA LYS A 195 -1.39 13.88 6.15
C LYS A 195 -0.07 14.10 6.89
N GLN A 196 1.06 14.10 6.17
CA GLN A 196 2.37 14.40 6.76
C GLN A 196 2.40 15.81 7.38
N ARG A 197 1.91 16.83 6.65
CA ARG A 197 1.81 18.19 7.18
C ARG A 197 0.95 18.25 8.45
N PHE A 198 -0.20 17.58 8.44
CA PHE A 198 -1.08 17.52 9.60
C PHE A 198 -0.40 16.87 10.81
N ASN A 199 0.31 15.77 10.59
CA ASN A 199 1.05 15.08 11.64
C ASN A 199 2.15 15.97 12.23
N LEU A 200 2.99 16.58 11.38
CA LEU A 200 4.06 17.49 11.81
C LEU A 200 3.50 18.69 12.60
N LEU A 201 2.44 19.32 12.09
CA LEU A 201 1.80 20.43 12.79
C LEU A 201 1.23 19.98 14.15
N ASN A 202 0.57 18.83 14.21
CA ASN A 202 0.06 18.32 15.47
C ASN A 202 1.17 17.98 16.48
N GLU A 203 2.28 17.42 16.02
CA GLU A 203 3.42 17.15 16.89
C GLU A 203 4.00 18.45 17.45
N ILE A 204 4.26 19.44 16.58
CA ILE A 204 4.78 20.74 16.99
C ILE A 204 3.80 21.45 17.95
N PHE A 205 2.51 21.49 17.61
CA PHE A 205 1.48 22.19 18.39
C PHE A 205 1.12 21.49 19.69
N ARG A 206 1.27 20.16 19.80
CA ARG A 206 0.97 19.42 21.03
C ARG A 206 2.17 19.28 21.95
N ARG A 207 3.40 19.23 21.42
CA ARG A 207 4.59 18.86 22.20
C ARG A 207 5.61 19.97 22.41
N ALA A 208 5.68 20.96 21.52
CA ALA A 208 6.85 21.85 21.46
C ALA A 208 6.55 23.34 21.73
N LEU A 209 5.34 23.84 21.44
CA LEU A 209 5.10 25.29 21.45
C LEU A 209 3.85 25.71 22.25
N PRO A 210 3.97 26.75 23.11
CA PRO A 210 2.84 27.39 23.76
C PRO A 210 1.85 27.97 22.73
N SER A 211 0.56 28.01 23.06
CA SER A 211 -0.53 28.51 22.17
C SER A 211 -0.32 29.92 21.60
N SER A 212 0.50 30.75 22.25
CA SER A 212 0.90 32.08 21.77
C SER A 212 1.83 32.02 20.55
N GLU A 213 2.77 31.08 20.52
CA GLU A 213 3.82 30.96 19.50
C GLU A 213 3.40 30.09 18.32
N GLN A 214 2.42 29.20 18.50
CA GLN A 214 1.81 28.41 17.42
C GLN A 214 1.31 29.28 16.25
N ARG A 215 1.06 30.57 16.49
CA ARG A 215 0.59 31.54 15.48
C ARG A 215 1.65 31.90 14.45
N ASN A 216 2.93 31.77 14.77
CA ASN A 216 4.05 32.21 13.94
C ASN A 216 4.76 31.05 13.23
N VAL A 217 4.30 29.82 13.43
CA VAL A 217 4.91 28.64 12.83
C VAL A 217 4.41 28.46 11.41
N HIS A 218 5.36 28.39 10.48
CA HIS A 218 5.09 28.10 9.09
C HIS A 218 5.91 26.89 8.64
N LEU A 219 5.24 25.90 8.06
CA LEU A 219 5.93 24.82 7.38
C LEU A 219 6.44 25.31 6.04
N VAL A 220 7.76 25.32 5.89
CA VAL A 220 8.45 25.66 4.64
C VAL A 220 8.91 24.37 3.96
N TYR A 221 8.66 24.28 2.66
CA TYR A 221 9.21 23.20 1.85
C TYR A 221 10.67 23.50 1.51
N ILE A 222 11.59 22.81 2.18
CA ILE A 222 13.02 22.91 1.89
C ILE A 222 13.34 21.84 0.84
N LYS A 223 13.83 22.25 -0.34
CA LYS A 223 14.23 21.34 -1.41
C LYS A 223 15.56 20.64 -1.13
N ASP A 224 16.43 21.27 -0.36
CA ASP A 224 17.79 20.82 -0.08
C ASP A 224 18.09 20.97 1.42
N ILE A 225 17.74 19.95 2.22
CA ILE A 225 18.47 19.75 3.47
C ILE A 225 19.72 18.97 3.06
N ARG A 226 20.80 19.68 2.74
CA ARG A 226 22.12 19.09 3.00
C ARG A 226 22.16 18.96 4.52
N LEU A 227 21.95 17.75 5.02
CA LEU A 227 22.12 17.45 6.43
C LEU A 227 23.53 17.90 6.79
N LEU A 228 23.63 19.06 7.45
CA LEU A 228 24.84 19.42 8.16
C LEU A 228 24.94 18.41 9.30
N CYS A 229 25.94 17.53 9.18
CA CYS A 229 26.41 16.65 10.22
C CYS A 229 26.68 17.41 11.51
#